data_AF-A0A101FXN7-F1
#
_entry.id   AF-A0A101FXN7-F1
#
_cell.length_a   1.000
_cell.length_b   1.000
_cell.length_c   1.000
_cell.angle_alpha   90.00
_cell.angle_beta   90.00
_cell.angle_gamma   90.00
#
_symmetry.space_group_name_H-M   'P 1'
#
loop_
_entity.id
_entity.type
_entity.pdbx_description
1 polymer ?
#
loop_
_entity_poly.entity_id
_entity_poly.type
_entity_poly.pdbx_seq_one_letter_code
_entity_poly.pdbx_strand_id
1 'polypeptide(L)'
;MNNLDLGEVCEFVNENIVDFHKRRISSLENLNLYTLLRKNPYLFKAKNISTANELITGLLDAFLSSSEEKLFGDFLEELAIFIAGKTFNGHKSSATGVDLEFFKKDIHYIVSIKSGTNWGNSSQHKKLEQDLANAVRRVQQSHHALNVRAVLGICYGKTRTNILHGYLKVVGQNFWYLISDNKEMYKDIIEPIGYRAKEHNEVFYREKNRVVNRFSKLFLDTYCFENGDINWDKLVEFNSGNFDLD
;
A
#
# COMPACT_ATOMS: atom_id res chain seq x y z
N MET A 1 21.70 -14.87 16.03
CA MET A 1 20.41 -15.17 15.39
C MET A 1 19.46 -15.54 16.50
N ASN A 2 18.35 -14.83 16.61
CA ASN A 2 17.35 -15.13 17.63
C ASN A 2 16.27 -16.01 17.00
N ASN A 3 15.76 -16.97 17.77
CA ASN A 3 14.60 -17.73 17.32
C ASN A 3 13.39 -16.78 17.38
N LEU A 4 12.71 -16.60 16.25
CA LEU A 4 11.55 -15.71 16.16
C LEU A 4 10.37 -16.36 16.89
N ASP A 5 9.82 -15.67 17.89
CA ASP A 5 8.59 -16.07 18.54
C ASP A 5 7.39 -15.60 17.71
N LEU A 6 6.59 -16.55 17.22
CA LEU A 6 5.37 -16.22 16.47
C LEU A 6 4.32 -15.54 17.35
N GLY A 7 4.34 -15.74 18.68
CA GLY A 7 3.49 -15.01 19.61
C GLY A 7 3.70 -13.51 19.54
N GLU A 8 4.97 -13.06 19.52
CA GLU A 8 5.30 -11.63 19.37
C GLU A 8 4.88 -11.08 18.01
N VAL A 9 4.98 -11.88 16.94
CA VAL A 9 4.48 -11.50 15.60
C VAL A 9 2.96 -11.33 15.63
N CYS A 10 2.24 -12.24 16.28
CA CYS A 10 0.79 -12.15 16.44
C CYS A 10 0.39 -10.89 17.21
N GLU A 11 1.07 -10.59 18.33
CA GLU A 11 0.82 -9.39 19.13
C GLU A 11 1.06 -8.11 18.32
N PHE A 12 2.22 -8.01 17.66
CA PHE A 12 2.54 -6.86 16.81
C PHE A 12 1.49 -6.66 15.71
N VAL A 13 1.11 -7.74 15.01
CA VAL A 13 0.09 -7.66 13.96
C VAL A 13 -1.26 -7.20 14.55
N ASN A 14 -1.71 -7.79 15.66
CA ASN A 14 -2.98 -7.46 16.27
C ASN A 14 -3.07 -6.01 16.75
N GLU A 15 -1.97 -5.46 17.29
CA GLU A 15 -1.91 -4.06 17.73
C GLU A 15 -1.95 -3.09 16.55
N ASN A 16 -1.23 -3.40 15.47
CA ASN A 16 -1.05 -2.47 14.34
C ASN A 16 -2.13 -2.61 13.26
N ILE A 17 -2.74 -3.78 13.08
CA ILE A 17 -3.83 -3.98 12.10
C ILE A 17 -5.10 -3.21 12.49
N VAL A 18 -5.29 -2.94 13.80
CA VAL A 18 -6.38 -2.09 14.29
C VAL A 18 -6.22 -0.66 13.78
N ASP A 19 -4.99 -0.14 13.66
CA ASP A 19 -4.73 1.18 13.10
C ASP A 19 -5.09 1.24 11.61
N PHE A 20 -4.78 0.19 10.83
CA PHE A 20 -5.25 0.06 9.45
C PHE A 20 -6.78 0.19 9.36
N HIS A 21 -7.53 -0.55 10.18
CA HIS A 21 -8.99 -0.48 10.21
C HIS A 21 -9.52 0.90 10.64
N LYS A 22 -8.89 1.54 11.63
CA LYS A 22 -9.25 2.90 12.07
C LYS A 22 -9.00 3.95 10.99
N ARG A 23 -7.82 3.93 10.34
CA ARG A 23 -7.50 4.84 9.23
C ARG A 23 -8.44 4.65 8.05
N ARG A 24 -8.82 3.41 7.75
CA ARG A 24 -9.82 3.08 6.73
C ARG A 24 -11.17 3.74 7.02
N ILE A 25 -11.66 3.67 8.26
CA ILE A 25 -12.91 4.35 8.67
C ILE A 25 -12.74 5.88 8.64
N SER A 26 -11.65 6.41 9.19
CA SER A 26 -11.38 7.86 9.19
C SER A 26 -11.31 8.45 7.78
N SER A 27 -10.84 7.67 6.80
CA SER A 27 -10.85 8.07 5.38
C SER A 27 -12.25 8.29 4.83
N LEU A 28 -13.28 7.59 5.35
CA LEU A 28 -14.69 7.80 5.00
C LEU A 28 -15.30 9.00 5.71
N GLU A 29 -14.96 9.20 6.98
CA GLU A 29 -15.50 10.29 7.81
C GLU A 29 -15.08 11.67 7.29
N ASN A 30 -13.83 11.79 6.86
CA ASN A 30 -13.25 13.02 6.32
C ASN A 30 -13.52 13.21 4.81
N LEU A 31 -14.18 12.23 4.17
CA LEU A 31 -14.46 12.30 2.74
C LEU A 31 -15.58 13.30 2.46
N ASN A 32 -15.43 14.04 1.37
CA ASN A 32 -16.48 14.87 0.80
C ASN A 32 -16.77 14.44 -0.65
N LEU A 33 -17.97 14.76 -1.14
CA LEU A 33 -18.41 14.37 -2.48
C LEU A 33 -17.47 14.91 -3.56
N TYR A 34 -17.06 16.17 -3.47
CA TYR A 34 -16.21 16.83 -4.45
C TYR A 34 -14.84 16.14 -4.63
N THR A 35 -14.27 15.57 -3.56
CA THR A 35 -13.07 14.73 -3.63
C THR A 35 -13.29 13.49 -4.47
N LEU A 36 -14.45 12.82 -4.34
CA LEU A 36 -14.79 11.66 -5.18
C LEU A 36 -14.98 12.05 -6.64
N LEU A 37 -15.67 13.16 -6.90
CA LEU A 37 -15.97 13.64 -8.24
C LEU A 37 -14.71 14.07 -9.03
N ARG A 38 -13.53 14.14 -8.41
CA ARG A 38 -12.23 14.34 -9.09
C ARG A 38 -11.71 13.08 -9.81
N LYS A 39 -12.25 11.89 -9.54
CA LYS A 39 -11.89 10.67 -10.29
C LYS A 39 -12.35 10.81 -11.75
N ASN A 40 -11.80 9.98 -12.65
CA ASN A 40 -12.01 10.07 -14.10
C ASN A 40 -13.50 9.91 -14.50
N PRO A 41 -14.23 10.97 -14.87
CA PRO A 41 -15.66 10.90 -15.18
C PRO A 41 -15.92 10.15 -16.50
N TYR A 42 -15.00 10.24 -17.46
CA TYR A 42 -15.09 9.58 -18.76
C TYR A 42 -15.10 8.05 -18.64
N LEU A 43 -14.32 7.50 -17.69
CA LEU A 43 -14.32 6.05 -17.42
C LEU A 43 -15.70 5.57 -16.95
N PHE A 44 -16.35 6.32 -16.06
CA PHE A 44 -17.67 5.94 -15.55
C PHE A 44 -18.75 6.12 -16.62
N LYS A 45 -18.63 7.13 -17.50
CA LYS A 45 -19.49 7.25 -18.68
C LYS A 45 -19.32 6.07 -19.63
N ALA A 46 -18.09 5.65 -19.91
CA ALA A 46 -17.79 4.51 -20.77
C ALA A 46 -18.31 3.17 -20.21
N LYS A 47 -18.47 3.06 -18.88
CA LYS A 47 -19.10 1.92 -18.21
C LYS A 47 -20.64 1.91 -18.32
N ASN A 48 -21.24 2.89 -19.00
CA ASN A 48 -22.69 3.05 -19.15
C ASN A 48 -23.44 3.13 -17.80
N ILE A 49 -22.82 3.80 -16.82
CA ILE A 49 -23.47 4.03 -15.53
C ILE A 49 -24.59 5.05 -15.72
N SER A 50 -25.79 4.69 -15.26
CA SER A 50 -27.00 5.50 -15.47
C SER A 50 -27.59 6.07 -14.18
N THR A 51 -27.19 5.57 -13.01
CA THR A 51 -27.77 6.00 -11.73
C THR A 51 -26.75 6.68 -10.83
N ALA A 52 -27.22 7.66 -10.04
CA ALA A 52 -26.40 8.34 -9.04
C ALA A 52 -25.80 7.35 -8.03
N ASN A 53 -26.58 6.38 -7.55
CA ASN A 53 -26.11 5.39 -6.57
C ASN A 53 -24.97 4.53 -7.12
N GLU A 54 -25.10 4.04 -8.34
CA GLU A 54 -24.06 3.24 -9.01
C GLU A 54 -22.79 4.07 -9.22
N LEU A 55 -22.93 5.32 -9.68
CA LEU A 55 -21.79 6.22 -9.88
C LEU A 55 -21.06 6.49 -8.57
N ILE A 56 -21.78 6.89 -7.52
CA ILE A 56 -21.20 7.18 -6.21
C ILE A 56 -20.54 5.95 -5.60
N THR A 57 -21.18 4.78 -5.71
CA THR A 57 -20.59 3.52 -5.22
C THR A 57 -19.30 3.20 -5.96
N GLY A 58 -19.30 3.27 -7.29
CA GLY A 58 -18.12 3.01 -8.11
C GLY A 58 -16.98 3.99 -7.85
N LEU A 59 -17.28 5.28 -7.66
CA LEU A 59 -16.30 6.31 -7.29
C LEU A 59 -15.71 6.05 -5.91
N LEU A 60 -16.55 5.71 -4.94
CA LEU A 60 -16.14 5.42 -3.57
C LEU A 60 -15.27 4.16 -3.51
N ASP A 61 -15.63 3.10 -4.22
CA ASP A 61 -14.83 1.87 -4.30
C ASP A 61 -13.46 2.12 -4.94
N ALA A 62 -13.41 2.91 -6.01
CA ALA A 62 -12.16 3.30 -6.65
C ALA A 62 -11.28 4.20 -5.75
N PHE A 63 -11.89 5.03 -4.90
CA PHE A 63 -11.17 5.81 -3.89
C PHE A 63 -10.60 4.91 -2.80
N LEU A 64 -11.44 4.06 -2.20
CA LEU A 64 -11.08 3.16 -1.12
C LEU A 64 -9.97 2.20 -1.54
N SER A 65 -10.09 1.55 -2.70
CA SER A 65 -9.07 0.62 -3.21
C SER A 65 -7.68 1.25 -3.30
N SER A 66 -7.59 2.50 -3.80
CA SER A 66 -6.30 3.20 -3.87
C SER A 66 -5.74 3.60 -2.50
N SER A 67 -6.61 3.92 -1.54
CA SER A 67 -6.20 4.27 -0.17
C SER A 67 -5.77 3.04 0.63
N GLU A 68 -6.50 1.94 0.49
CA GLU A 68 -6.24 0.68 1.17
C GLU A 68 -4.90 0.08 0.75
N GLU A 69 -4.56 0.08 -0.55
CA GLU A 69 -3.28 -0.44 -1.02
C GLU A 69 -2.09 0.30 -0.39
N LYS A 70 -2.20 1.64 -0.26
CA LYS A 70 -1.16 2.45 0.40
C LYS A 70 -1.04 2.10 1.88
N LEU A 71 -2.16 2.16 2.62
CA LEU A 71 -2.19 1.88 4.06
C LEU A 71 -1.67 0.48 4.37
N PHE A 72 -2.04 -0.51 3.55
CA PHE A 72 -1.62 -1.89 3.74
C PHE A 72 -0.16 -2.11 3.32
N GLY A 73 0.32 -1.39 2.30
CA GLY A 73 1.73 -1.36 1.95
C GLY A 73 2.62 -0.85 3.08
N ASP A 74 2.22 0.25 3.73
CA ASP A 74 2.92 0.81 4.89
C ASP A 74 2.95 -0.20 6.06
N PHE A 75 1.82 -0.86 6.34
CA PHE A 75 1.73 -1.92 7.35
C PHE A 75 2.67 -3.11 7.05
N LEU A 76 2.74 -3.57 5.80
CA LEU A 76 3.62 -4.69 5.41
C LEU A 76 5.11 -4.32 5.51
N GLU A 77 5.47 -3.06 5.25
CA GLU A 77 6.82 -2.54 5.49
C GLU A 77 7.18 -2.63 6.98
N GLU A 78 6.31 -2.11 7.85
CA GLU A 78 6.52 -2.12 9.30
C GLU A 78 6.62 -3.55 9.86
N LEU A 79 5.76 -4.46 9.39
CA LEU A 79 5.81 -5.88 9.76
C LEU A 79 7.13 -6.54 9.35
N ALA A 80 7.62 -6.26 8.14
CA ALA A 80 8.88 -6.79 7.66
C ALA A 80 10.08 -6.24 8.47
N ILE A 81 10.05 -4.95 8.84
CA ILE A 81 11.06 -4.35 9.72
C ILE A 81 11.02 -5.01 11.11
N PHE A 82 9.84 -5.18 11.69
CA PHE A 82 9.66 -5.82 13.00
C PHE A 82 10.23 -7.24 13.01
N ILE A 83 9.86 -8.08 12.03
CA ILE A 83 10.34 -9.45 11.92
C ILE A 83 11.87 -9.48 11.78
N ALA A 84 12.44 -8.66 10.89
CA ALA A 84 13.88 -8.57 10.74
C ALA A 84 14.58 -8.07 12.03
N GLY A 85 13.94 -7.16 12.76
CA GLY A 85 14.35 -6.69 14.09
C GLY A 85 14.48 -7.84 15.09
N LYS A 86 13.44 -8.67 15.17
CA LYS A 86 13.42 -9.81 16.09
C LYS A 86 14.42 -10.90 15.69
N THR A 87 14.56 -11.21 14.40
CA THR A 87 15.42 -12.32 13.93
C THR A 87 16.90 -11.93 13.83
N PHE A 88 17.18 -10.74 13.29
CA PHE A 88 18.52 -10.31 12.88
C PHE A 88 18.95 -8.96 13.46
N ASN A 89 18.25 -8.43 14.48
CA ASN A 89 18.47 -7.08 15.02
C ASN A 89 18.42 -6.00 13.93
N GLY A 90 17.55 -6.23 12.94
CA GLY A 90 17.27 -5.28 11.87
C GLY A 90 16.60 -4.00 12.37
N HIS A 91 16.78 -2.91 11.63
CA HIS A 91 16.23 -1.61 11.99
C HIS A 91 15.87 -0.80 10.74
N LYS A 92 15.03 0.22 10.93
CA LYS A 92 14.66 1.14 9.84
C LYS A 92 15.87 1.93 9.40
N SER A 93 16.11 1.99 8.09
CA SER A 93 17.24 2.74 7.53
C SER A 93 17.00 4.25 7.59
N SER A 94 18.09 5.01 7.68
CA SER A 94 18.09 6.46 7.44
C SER A 94 18.50 6.82 6.01
N ALA A 95 18.92 5.84 5.20
CA ALA A 95 19.31 6.07 3.82
C ALA A 95 18.09 6.24 2.92
N THR A 96 18.13 7.25 2.06
CA THR A 96 17.06 7.49 1.07
C THR A 96 16.85 6.26 0.20
N GLY A 97 15.59 5.82 0.07
CA GLY A 97 15.20 4.67 -0.74
C GLY A 97 15.57 3.31 -0.14
N VAL A 98 15.98 3.26 1.13
CA VAL A 98 16.17 2.04 1.91
C VAL A 98 15.21 2.07 3.09
N ASP A 99 14.53 0.95 3.33
CA ASP A 99 13.49 0.84 4.35
C ASP A 99 14.02 0.04 5.55
N LEU A 100 14.83 -1.00 5.31
CA LEU A 100 15.34 -1.93 6.32
C LEU A 100 16.84 -2.21 6.15
N GLU A 101 17.57 -2.23 7.25
CA GLU A 101 18.96 -2.70 7.34
C GLU A 101 19.10 -3.83 8.37
N PHE A 102 19.83 -4.91 8.03
CA PHE A 102 20.16 -5.99 8.96
C PHE A 102 21.39 -6.79 8.54
N PHE A 103 21.98 -7.54 9.47
CA PHE A 103 23.14 -8.40 9.20
C PHE A 103 22.75 -9.87 9.23
N LYS A 104 23.16 -10.63 8.21
CA LYS A 104 22.98 -12.09 8.16
C LYS A 104 24.20 -12.75 7.51
N LYS A 105 24.89 -13.62 8.25
CA LYS A 105 26.10 -14.36 7.80
C LYS A 105 27.17 -13.42 7.21
N ASP A 106 27.54 -12.40 7.98
CA ASP A 106 28.55 -11.37 7.61
C ASP A 106 28.21 -10.52 6.37
N ILE A 107 26.96 -10.58 5.90
CA ILE A 107 26.43 -9.72 4.85
C ILE A 107 25.56 -8.65 5.48
N HIS A 108 25.86 -7.39 5.18
CA HIS A 108 24.98 -6.27 5.50
C HIS A 108 23.92 -6.14 4.39
N TYR A 109 22.68 -6.49 4.70
CA TYR A 109 21.56 -6.32 3.80
C TYR A 109 20.97 -4.93 3.96
N ILE A 110 20.88 -4.21 2.85
CA ILE A 110 20.11 -2.96 2.75
C ILE A 110 18.93 -3.23 1.83
N VAL A 111 17.72 -3.00 2.32
CA VAL A 111 16.50 -3.47 1.67
C VAL A 111 15.55 -2.30 1.43
N SER A 112 15.10 -2.15 0.19
CA SER A 112 13.85 -1.43 -0.07
C SER A 112 12.70 -2.40 -0.17
N ILE A 113 11.62 -2.11 0.52
CA ILE A 113 10.43 -2.96 0.66
C ILE A 113 9.31 -2.39 -0.22
N LYS A 114 8.61 -3.26 -0.93
CA LYS A 114 7.40 -2.95 -1.70
C LYS A 114 6.34 -4.01 -1.42
N SER A 115 5.06 -3.63 -1.48
CA SER A 115 3.96 -4.57 -1.24
C SER A 115 3.92 -5.67 -2.32
N GLY A 116 3.78 -5.28 -3.59
CA GLY A 116 3.59 -6.18 -4.73
C GLY A 116 4.57 -5.97 -5.88
N THR A 117 4.47 -6.82 -6.90
CA THR A 117 5.39 -6.79 -8.06
C THR A 117 5.18 -5.61 -9.00
N ASN A 118 3.98 -5.02 -9.00
CA ASN A 118 3.60 -3.89 -9.84
C ASN A 118 3.64 -2.57 -9.06
N TRP A 119 4.76 -2.30 -8.39
CA TRP A 119 4.89 -1.21 -7.42
C TRP A 119 5.24 0.15 -8.03
N GLY A 120 5.62 0.21 -9.31
CA GLY A 120 5.99 1.48 -9.92
C GLY A 120 6.15 1.44 -11.43
N ASN A 121 6.21 2.63 -12.01
CA ASN A 121 6.54 2.86 -13.41
C ASN A 121 8.07 2.91 -13.62
N SER A 122 8.48 3.08 -14.88
CA SER A 122 9.90 3.05 -15.27
C SER A 122 10.77 4.10 -14.58
N SER A 123 10.25 5.29 -14.25
CA SER A 123 11.02 6.32 -13.54
C SER A 123 11.22 5.94 -12.07
N GLN A 124 10.22 5.35 -11.42
CA GLN A 124 10.33 4.83 -10.06
C GLN A 124 11.34 3.67 -9.97
N HIS A 125 11.36 2.78 -10.97
CA HIS A 125 12.37 1.72 -11.07
C HIS A 125 13.80 2.27 -11.17
N LYS A 126 14.03 3.28 -12.03
CA LYS A 126 15.33 3.94 -12.17
C LYS A 126 15.76 4.64 -10.87
N LYS A 127 14.81 5.29 -10.19
CA LYS A 127 15.08 5.98 -8.93
C LYS A 127 15.51 5.00 -7.83
N LEU A 128 14.81 3.87 -7.70
CA LEU A 128 15.18 2.79 -6.78
C LEU A 128 16.60 2.28 -7.04
N GLU A 129 16.92 1.98 -8.31
CA GLU A 129 18.25 1.50 -8.70
C GLU A 129 19.33 2.49 -8.26
N GLN A 130 19.13 3.79 -8.55
CA GLN A 130 20.04 4.85 -8.15
C GLN A 130 20.19 4.95 -6.62
N ASP A 131 19.08 4.90 -5.89
CA ASP A 131 19.07 5.06 -4.43
C ASP A 131 19.76 3.88 -3.74
N LEU A 132 19.47 2.64 -4.16
CA LEU A 132 20.16 1.45 -3.65
C LEU A 132 21.65 1.48 -3.96
N ALA A 133 22.05 1.84 -5.19
CA ALA A 133 23.46 1.96 -5.56
C ALA A 133 24.19 3.04 -4.74
N ASN A 134 23.53 4.16 -4.44
CA ASN A 134 24.06 5.21 -3.58
C ASN A 134 24.22 4.74 -2.13
N ALA A 135 23.22 4.02 -1.61
CA ALA A 135 23.24 3.50 -0.26
C ALA A 135 24.37 2.47 -0.07
N VAL A 136 24.55 1.53 -1.02
CA VAL A 136 25.69 0.59 -1.00
C VAL A 136 27.02 1.33 -0.92
N ARG A 137 27.24 2.31 -1.80
CA ARG A 137 28.49 3.09 -1.82
C ARG A 137 28.75 3.81 -0.49
N ARG A 138 27.71 4.42 0.09
CA ARG A 138 27.80 5.13 1.37
C ARG A 138 28.18 4.18 2.52
N VAL A 139 27.51 3.03 2.62
CA VAL A 139 27.75 2.04 3.69
C VAL A 139 29.14 1.44 3.58
N GLN A 140 29.61 1.16 2.36
CA GLN A 140 30.97 0.64 2.14
C GLN A 140 32.05 1.63 2.58
N GLN A 141 31.80 2.95 2.41
CA GLN A 141 32.72 4.00 2.85
C GLN A 141 32.74 4.18 4.38
N SER A 142 31.60 4.02 5.06
CA SER A 142 31.49 4.34 6.49
C SER A 142 31.92 3.21 7.43
N HIS A 143 31.76 1.94 7.05
CA HIS A 143 31.83 0.83 8.01
C HIS A 143 32.96 -0.18 7.80
N HIS A 144 33.89 0.02 6.86
CA HIS A 144 34.79 -1.05 6.39
C HIS A 144 34.04 -2.38 6.09
N ALA A 145 32.72 -2.31 5.87
CA ALA A 145 31.87 -3.45 5.65
C ALA A 145 32.13 -3.96 4.23
N LEU A 146 32.96 -5.00 4.12
CA LEU A 146 33.41 -5.53 2.83
C LEU A 146 32.27 -6.17 2.03
N ASN A 147 31.13 -6.49 2.65
CA ASN A 147 30.05 -7.25 2.02
C ASN A 147 28.67 -6.65 2.28
N VAL A 148 28.28 -5.70 1.42
CA VAL A 148 26.94 -5.09 1.41
C VAL A 148 26.12 -5.66 0.26
N ARG A 149 24.86 -6.01 0.53
CA ARG A 149 23.92 -6.50 -0.48
C ARG A 149 22.66 -5.65 -0.53
N ALA A 150 22.48 -4.95 -1.63
CA ALA A 150 21.22 -4.28 -1.93
C ALA A 150 20.14 -5.30 -2.32
N VAL A 151 18.94 -5.11 -1.77
CA VAL A 151 17.77 -5.97 -2.03
C VAL A 151 16.54 -5.11 -2.33
N LEU A 152 15.81 -5.48 -3.39
CA LEU A 152 14.41 -5.13 -3.55
C LEU A 152 13.58 -6.28 -2.98
N GLY A 153 13.04 -6.07 -1.78
CA GLY A 153 12.14 -7.01 -1.10
C GLY A 153 10.70 -6.72 -1.47
N ILE A 154 9.97 -7.75 -1.93
CA ILE A 154 8.56 -7.62 -2.32
C ILE A 154 7.72 -8.62 -1.53
N CYS A 155 6.74 -8.13 -0.77
CA CYS A 155 5.98 -8.93 0.20
C CYS A 155 5.08 -9.99 -0.45
N TYR A 156 4.43 -9.70 -1.58
CA TYR A 156 3.58 -10.65 -2.29
C TYR A 156 3.87 -10.73 -3.80
N GLY A 157 3.52 -11.87 -4.38
CA GLY A 157 3.77 -12.20 -5.78
C GLY A 157 4.58 -13.49 -5.93
N LYS A 158 4.71 -13.97 -7.17
CA LYS A 158 5.35 -15.25 -7.47
C LYS A 158 6.32 -15.11 -8.64
N THR A 159 7.55 -14.70 -8.34
CA THR A 159 8.64 -14.62 -9.32
C THR A 159 9.90 -15.23 -8.76
N ARG A 160 10.78 -15.74 -9.62
CA ARG A 160 12.09 -16.24 -9.19
C ARG A 160 12.94 -15.10 -8.63
N THR A 161 13.72 -15.40 -7.60
CA THR A 161 14.77 -14.50 -7.13
C THR A 161 15.82 -14.33 -8.22
N ASN A 162 16.18 -13.10 -8.54
CA ASN A 162 17.18 -12.79 -9.55
C ASN A 162 17.95 -11.51 -9.20
N ILE A 163 19.11 -11.33 -9.83
CA ILE A 163 19.88 -10.09 -9.74
C ILE A 163 19.42 -9.16 -10.88
N LEU A 164 19.14 -7.91 -10.54
CA LEU A 164 18.74 -6.86 -11.46
C LEU A 164 19.56 -5.61 -11.15
N HIS A 165 20.26 -5.07 -12.14
CA HIS A 165 20.93 -3.76 -12.03
C HIS A 165 21.77 -3.60 -10.73
N GLY A 166 22.47 -4.66 -10.31
CA GLY A 166 23.32 -4.65 -9.12
C GLY A 166 22.64 -4.94 -7.78
N TYR A 167 21.32 -5.10 -7.71
CA TYR A 167 20.59 -5.51 -6.50
C TYR A 167 19.88 -6.86 -6.68
N LEU A 168 19.57 -7.53 -5.56
CA LEU A 168 18.80 -8.78 -5.57
C LEU A 168 17.30 -8.46 -5.51
N LYS A 169 16.50 -8.96 -6.45
CA LYS A 169 15.04 -8.91 -6.36
C LYS A 169 14.55 -10.20 -5.69
N VAL A 170 13.90 -10.06 -4.53
CA VAL A 170 13.41 -11.17 -3.71
C VAL A 170 11.93 -10.98 -3.44
N VAL A 171 11.10 -11.97 -3.77
CA VAL A 171 9.63 -11.81 -3.81
C VAL A 171 8.91 -12.91 -3.04
N GLY A 172 7.84 -12.54 -2.35
CA GLY A 172 6.91 -13.46 -1.68
C GLY A 172 7.61 -14.28 -0.61
N GLN A 173 7.39 -15.60 -0.64
CA GLN A 173 8.00 -16.55 0.31
C GLN A 173 9.50 -16.33 0.52
N ASN A 174 10.25 -16.05 -0.55
CA ASN A 174 11.70 -15.86 -0.44
C ASN A 174 12.05 -14.60 0.34
N PHE A 175 11.23 -13.54 0.24
CA PHE A 175 11.48 -12.30 0.98
C PHE A 175 11.18 -12.49 2.46
N TRP A 176 10.03 -13.10 2.78
CA TRP A 176 9.70 -13.45 4.16
C TRP A 176 10.73 -14.38 4.80
N TYR A 177 11.23 -15.37 4.06
CA TYR A 177 12.33 -16.23 4.51
C TYR A 177 13.63 -15.46 4.72
N LEU A 178 13.97 -14.52 3.83
CA LEU A 178 15.20 -13.74 3.94
C LEU A 178 15.30 -13.02 5.30
N ILE A 179 14.18 -12.42 5.73
CA ILE A 179 14.11 -11.59 6.95
C ILE A 179 13.78 -12.35 8.23
N SER A 180 13.28 -13.59 8.13
CA SER A 180 12.86 -14.38 9.31
C SER A 180 13.62 -15.70 9.52
N ASP A 181 14.32 -16.19 8.50
CA ASP A 181 14.82 -17.57 8.41
C ASP A 181 13.74 -18.67 8.54
N ASN A 182 12.45 -18.31 8.43
CA ASN A 182 11.32 -19.23 8.45
C ASN A 182 10.68 -19.33 7.05
N LYS A 183 10.64 -20.54 6.48
CA LYS A 183 10.08 -20.81 5.14
C LYS A 183 8.56 -20.66 5.09
N GLU A 184 7.90 -20.82 6.24
CA GLU A 184 6.45 -20.79 6.39
C GLU A 184 5.93 -19.40 6.79
N MET A 185 6.83 -18.46 7.09
CA MET A 185 6.50 -17.11 7.57
C MET A 185 5.42 -16.41 6.74
N TYR A 186 5.46 -16.53 5.41
CA TYR A 186 4.48 -15.90 4.52
C TYR A 186 3.04 -16.42 4.71
N LYS A 187 2.87 -17.61 5.28
CA LYS A 187 1.58 -18.18 5.67
C LYS A 187 1.28 -17.90 7.15
N ASP A 188 2.30 -17.99 8.00
CA ASP A 188 2.16 -17.81 9.44
C ASP A 188 1.56 -16.43 9.80
N ILE A 189 1.86 -15.39 8.99
CA ILE A 189 1.31 -14.04 9.17
C ILE A 189 -0.16 -13.88 8.75
N ILE A 190 -0.76 -14.85 8.04
CA ILE A 190 -2.14 -14.71 7.52
C ILE A 190 -3.17 -14.69 8.65
N GLU A 191 -3.08 -15.63 9.59
CA GLU A 191 -4.06 -15.74 10.67
C GLU A 191 -4.07 -14.50 11.57
N PRO A 192 -2.90 -13.96 12.02
CA PRO A 192 -2.87 -12.72 12.77
C PRO A 192 -3.42 -11.52 11.99
N ILE A 193 -3.12 -11.40 10.70
CA ILE A 193 -3.63 -10.29 9.86
C ILE A 193 -5.16 -10.37 9.74
N GLY A 194 -5.72 -11.58 9.72
CA GLY A 194 -7.17 -11.81 9.67
C GLY A 194 -7.88 -11.65 11.01
N TYR A 195 -7.16 -11.46 12.11
CA TYR A 195 -7.73 -11.46 13.45
C TYR A 195 -8.79 -10.36 13.61
N ARG A 196 -10.02 -10.76 13.99
CA ARG A 196 -11.19 -9.89 14.15
C ARG A 196 -11.54 -9.03 12.92
N ALA A 197 -11.02 -9.34 11.74
CA ALA A 197 -11.32 -8.62 10.51
C ALA A 197 -12.83 -8.55 10.22
N LYS A 198 -13.59 -9.59 10.63
CA LYS A 198 -15.05 -9.63 10.52
C LYS A 198 -15.73 -8.50 11.32
N GLU A 199 -15.33 -8.28 12.57
CA GLU A 199 -15.92 -7.26 13.43
C GLU A 199 -15.62 -5.85 12.90
N HIS A 200 -14.39 -5.61 12.44
CA HIS A 200 -14.00 -4.34 11.84
C HIS A 200 -14.74 -4.06 10.53
N ASN A 201 -15.05 -5.10 9.75
CA ASN A 201 -15.79 -4.98 8.50
C ASN A 201 -17.25 -4.52 8.72
N GLU A 202 -17.92 -4.97 9.78
CA GLU A 202 -19.30 -4.57 10.07
C GLU A 202 -19.43 -3.06 10.29
N VAL A 203 -18.52 -2.49 11.10
CA VAL A 203 -18.46 -1.04 11.34
C VAL A 203 -18.16 -0.30 10.04
N PHE A 204 -17.17 -0.77 9.28
CA PHE A 204 -16.78 -0.15 8.02
C PHE A 204 -17.93 -0.13 7.00
N TYR A 205 -18.63 -1.24 6.78
CA TYR A 205 -19.72 -1.30 5.82
C TYR A 205 -20.90 -0.40 6.21
N ARG A 206 -21.18 -0.28 7.52
CA ARG A 206 -22.20 0.66 8.00
C ARG A 206 -21.84 2.11 7.66
N GLU A 207 -20.61 2.53 7.91
CA GLU A 207 -20.18 3.89 7.58
C GLU A 207 -20.11 4.12 6.07
N LYS A 208 -19.62 3.13 5.29
CA LYS A 208 -19.64 3.18 3.83
C LYS A 208 -21.06 3.40 3.29
N ASN A 209 -22.06 2.66 3.79
CA ASN A 209 -23.44 2.81 3.35
C ASN A 209 -24.02 4.20 3.68
N ARG A 210 -23.68 4.77 4.84
CA ARG A 210 -24.07 6.14 5.20
C ARG A 210 -23.47 7.16 4.23
N VAL A 211 -22.20 7.00 3.88
CA VAL A 211 -21.51 7.85 2.89
C VAL A 211 -22.19 7.75 1.52
N VAL A 212 -22.45 6.53 1.03
CA VAL A 212 -23.15 6.30 -0.24
C VAL A 212 -24.50 7.00 -0.26
N ASN A 213 -25.32 6.84 0.78
CA ASN A 213 -26.64 7.47 0.85
C ASN A 213 -26.55 9.00 0.85
N ARG A 214 -25.69 9.57 1.70
CA ARG A 214 -25.50 11.02 1.81
C ARG A 214 -25.01 11.63 0.51
N PHE A 215 -24.04 10.99 -0.13
CA PHE A 215 -23.45 11.47 -1.38
C PHE A 215 -24.35 11.24 -2.58
N SER A 216 -25.10 10.14 -2.63
CA SER A 216 -26.10 9.91 -3.67
C SER A 216 -27.17 10.98 -3.64
N LYS A 217 -27.66 11.34 -2.44
CA LYS A 217 -28.61 12.45 -2.27
C LYS A 217 -28.03 13.77 -2.79
N LEU A 218 -26.87 14.17 -2.28
CA LEU A 218 -26.23 15.41 -2.70
C LEU A 218 -25.92 15.44 -4.21
N PHE A 219 -25.54 14.29 -4.77
CA PHE A 219 -25.26 14.15 -6.19
C PHE A 219 -26.53 14.30 -7.04
N LEU A 220 -27.64 13.67 -6.65
CA LEU A 220 -28.94 13.87 -7.32
C LEU A 220 -29.33 15.35 -7.33
N ASP A 221 -29.24 16.01 -6.17
CA ASP A 221 -29.62 17.42 -6.02
C ASP A 221 -28.72 18.37 -6.85
N THR A 222 -27.48 17.97 -7.15
CA THR A 222 -26.48 18.87 -7.75
C THR A 222 -26.15 18.54 -9.21
N TYR A 223 -26.12 17.27 -9.60
CA TYR A 223 -25.58 16.78 -10.87
C TYR A 223 -26.57 15.93 -11.68
N CYS A 224 -27.84 15.85 -11.28
CA CYS A 224 -28.90 15.25 -12.10
C CYS A 224 -29.89 16.30 -12.58
N PHE A 225 -30.57 15.99 -13.69
CA PHE A 225 -31.76 16.72 -14.13
C PHE A 225 -32.96 16.32 -13.27
N GLU A 226 -34.06 17.09 -13.35
CA GLU A 226 -35.32 16.81 -12.65
C GLU A 226 -35.91 15.42 -12.96
N ASN A 227 -35.61 14.88 -14.15
CA ASN A 227 -36.04 13.53 -14.53
C ASN A 227 -35.18 12.41 -13.93
N GLY A 228 -34.14 12.74 -13.16
CA GLY A 228 -33.22 11.81 -12.51
C GLY A 228 -31.98 11.44 -13.34
N ASP A 229 -31.93 11.82 -14.62
CA ASP A 229 -30.78 11.53 -15.47
C ASP A 229 -29.55 12.33 -15.02
N ILE A 230 -28.38 11.70 -15.09
CA ILE A 230 -27.11 12.36 -14.77
C ILE A 230 -26.82 13.44 -15.83
N ASN A 231 -26.64 14.67 -15.36
CA ASN A 231 -26.12 15.77 -16.15
C ASN A 231 -24.59 15.64 -16.26
N TRP A 232 -24.17 14.84 -17.24
CA TRP A 232 -22.76 14.57 -17.52
C TRP A 232 -21.97 15.82 -17.87
N ASP A 233 -22.56 16.79 -18.56
CA ASP A 233 -21.89 18.03 -18.94
C ASP A 233 -21.50 18.82 -17.68
N LYS A 234 -22.44 19.01 -16.76
CA LYS A 234 -22.18 19.68 -15.47
C LYS A 234 -21.14 18.94 -14.62
N LEU A 235 -21.18 17.60 -14.62
CA LEU A 235 -20.19 16.79 -13.90
C LEU A 235 -18.78 16.94 -14.50
N VAL A 236 -18.68 16.89 -15.83
CA VAL A 236 -17.39 17.03 -16.54
C VAL A 236 -16.85 18.45 -16.41
N GLU A 237 -17.71 19.48 -16.49
CA GLU A 237 -17.34 20.87 -16.25
C GLU A 237 -16.76 21.05 -14.84
N PHE A 238 -17.41 20.49 -13.80
CA PHE A 238 -16.85 20.48 -12.45
C PHE A 238 -15.49 19.76 -12.38
N ASN A 239 -15.35 18.61 -13.04
CA ASN A 239 -14.16 17.77 -12.94
C ASN A 239 -12.95 18.31 -13.71
N SER A 240 -13.18 18.83 -14.91
CA SER A 240 -12.15 19.11 -15.93
C SER A 240 -12.17 20.54 -16.46
N GLY A 241 -13.17 21.35 -16.13
CA GLY A 241 -13.29 22.73 -16.59
C GLY A 241 -12.19 23.63 -15.99
N ASN A 242 -11.19 23.97 -16.80
CA ASN A 242 -10.11 24.89 -16.44
C ASN A 242 -9.47 25.47 -17.72
N PHE A 243 -10.24 26.16 -18.56
CA PHE A 243 -9.65 26.78 -19.75
C PHE A 243 -8.85 28.02 -19.36
N ASP A 244 -7.53 27.91 -19.36
CA ASP A 244 -6.55 28.95 -19.01
C ASP A 244 -5.38 29.03 -20.03
N LEU A 245 -5.57 28.47 -21.22
CA LEU A 245 -4.60 28.46 -22.31
C LEU A 245 -4.82 29.66 -23.25
N ASP A 246 -4.02 30.71 -23.05
CA ASP A 246 -3.77 31.80 -24.02
C ASP A 246 -2.51 31.51 -24.86
#